data_AF-A0A843IGK5-F1
#
_entry.id   AF-A0A843IGK5-F1
#
_cell.length_a   1.000
_cell.length_b   1.000
_cell.length_c   1.000
_cell.angle_alpha   90.00
_cell.angle_beta   90.00
_cell.angle_gamma   90.00
#
_symmetry.space_group_name_H-M   'P 1'
#
loop_
_entity.id
_entity.type
_entity.pdbx_description
1 polymer ?
#
loop_
_entity_poly.entity_id
_entity_poly.type
_entity_poly.pdbx_seq_one_letter_code
_entity_poly.pdbx_strand_id
1 'polypeptide(L)'
;MTKNTLKRNDLLFSLCGLNCSLCLSFIRGNCTGCREGSSCALICGIAPCSIEHGNIDYCFECGEYPCSKYDGIDKRDSLISHKNQLKDMQKAKTIGIEKYHEKQLEKKKILNKFLSDYDAGHRDVFFRSCR
;
A
#
# COMPACT_ATOMS: atom_id res chain seq x y z
N MET A 1 18.47 17.98 -19.27
CA MET A 1 18.12 17.78 -17.84
C MET A 1 17.28 16.52 -17.75
N THR A 2 17.85 15.41 -17.29
CA THR A 2 17.12 14.17 -17.07
C THR A 2 16.13 14.38 -15.92
N LYS A 3 14.82 14.43 -16.21
CA LYS A 3 13.80 14.37 -15.16
C LYS A 3 13.99 13.03 -14.43
N ASN A 4 14.37 13.08 -13.15
CA ASN A 4 14.47 11.88 -12.34
C ASN A 4 13.03 11.40 -12.06
N THR A 5 12.65 10.24 -12.59
CA THR A 5 11.29 9.70 -12.46
C THR A 5 11.23 8.65 -11.35
N LEU A 6 10.05 8.43 -10.76
CA LEU A 6 9.86 7.43 -9.70
C LEU A 6 10.17 6.03 -10.25
N LYS A 7 11.17 5.35 -9.71
CA LYS A 7 11.51 3.98 -10.10
C LYS A 7 11.23 3.04 -8.95
N ARG A 8 10.16 2.26 -9.07
CA ARG A 8 9.80 1.21 -8.10
C ARG A 8 9.24 -0.01 -8.82
N ASN A 9 9.75 -1.18 -8.43
CA ASN A 9 9.26 -2.47 -8.91
C ASN A 9 8.34 -3.15 -7.90
N ASP A 10 8.46 -2.84 -6.61
CA ASP A 10 7.60 -3.42 -5.58
C ASP A 10 6.20 -2.76 -5.59
N LEU A 11 5.20 -3.60 -5.81
CA LEU A 11 3.78 -3.25 -5.82
C LEU A 11 3.01 -3.91 -4.65
N LEU A 12 3.67 -4.74 -3.83
CA LEU A 12 3.05 -5.38 -2.68
C LEU A 12 3.06 -4.46 -1.46
N PHE A 13 4.13 -3.68 -1.31
CA PHE A 13 4.31 -2.71 -0.25
C PHE A 13 4.60 -1.32 -0.84
N SER A 14 3.89 -0.30 -0.37
CA SER A 14 4.12 1.06 -0.87
C SER A 14 5.37 1.66 -0.24
N LEU A 15 5.95 2.64 -0.93
CA LEU A 15 7.06 3.48 -0.45
C LEU A 15 6.85 3.99 0.98
N CYS A 16 5.61 4.36 1.31
CA CYS A 16 5.26 4.92 2.60
C CYS A 16 4.81 3.90 3.65
N GLY A 17 4.73 2.61 3.30
CA GLY A 17 4.39 1.55 4.24
C GLY A 17 2.94 1.08 4.23
N LEU A 18 2.16 1.41 3.20
CA LEU A 18 0.83 0.85 3.01
C LEU A 18 0.93 -0.52 2.36
N ASN A 19 0.13 -1.47 2.86
CA ASN A 19 0.04 -2.81 2.29
C ASN A 19 -0.84 -2.82 1.03
N CYS A 20 -0.28 -2.41 -0.12
CA CYS A 20 -0.97 -2.45 -1.42
C CYS A 20 -1.54 -3.84 -1.73
N SER A 21 -0.79 -4.90 -1.39
CA SER A 21 -1.21 -6.30 -1.53
C SER A 21 -2.51 -6.66 -0.80
N LEU A 22 -2.91 -5.89 0.22
CA LEU A 22 -4.12 -6.08 1.03
C LEU A 22 -5.20 -5.02 0.76
N CYS A 23 -4.94 -4.08 -0.16
CA CYS A 23 -5.88 -3.03 -0.52
C CYS A 23 -6.92 -3.54 -1.51
N LEU A 24 -8.21 -3.40 -1.20
CA LEU A 24 -9.30 -3.82 -2.09
C LEU A 24 -9.24 -3.14 -3.47
N SER A 25 -8.91 -1.85 -3.52
CA SER A 25 -8.78 -1.12 -4.79
C SER A 25 -7.65 -1.67 -5.65
N PHE A 26 -6.54 -2.10 -5.03
CA PHE A 26 -5.43 -2.74 -5.75
C PHE A 26 -5.80 -4.15 -6.22
N ILE A 27 -6.42 -4.94 -5.34
CA ILE A 27 -6.89 -6.31 -5.66
C ILE A 27 -7.91 -6.30 -6.80
N ARG A 28 -8.82 -5.32 -6.84
CA ARG A 28 -9.85 -5.16 -7.88
C ARG A 28 -9.33 -4.50 -9.17
N GLY A 29 -8.07 -4.07 -9.23
CA GLY A 29 -7.48 -3.43 -10.40
C GLY A 29 -7.79 -1.92 -10.57
N ASN A 30 -8.51 -1.31 -9.63
CA ASN A 30 -8.85 0.12 -9.65
C ASN A 30 -7.68 1.01 -9.21
N CYS A 31 -6.75 0.46 -8.43
CA CYS A 31 -5.51 1.11 -8.03
C CYS A 31 -4.35 0.29 -8.56
N THR A 32 -3.31 0.99 -8.97
CA THR A 32 -2.22 0.38 -9.70
C THR A 32 -0.88 0.42 -8.96
N GLY A 33 -0.92 0.81 -7.69
CA GLY A 33 0.24 0.93 -6.81
C GLY A 33 1.04 2.21 -7.05
N CYS A 34 1.95 2.51 -6.13
CA CYS A 34 2.81 3.70 -6.19
C CYS A 34 3.92 3.52 -7.24
N ARG A 35 3.55 3.71 -8.51
CA ARG A 35 4.47 3.69 -9.66
C ARG A 35 4.52 5.03 -10.38
N GLU A 36 5.50 5.19 -11.26
CA GLU A 36 5.57 6.34 -12.17
C GLU A 36 4.23 6.56 -12.88
N GLY A 37 3.74 7.81 -12.86
CA GLY A 37 2.48 8.18 -13.51
C GLY A 37 1.20 7.62 -12.89
N SER A 38 1.28 6.84 -11.79
CA SER A 38 0.07 6.41 -11.08
C SER A 38 -0.64 7.59 -10.43
N SER A 39 -1.97 7.56 -10.42
CA SER A 39 -2.78 8.59 -9.76
C SER A 39 -2.39 8.78 -8.30
N CYS A 40 -2.13 7.69 -7.56
CA CYS A 40 -1.68 7.77 -6.19
C CYS A 40 -0.28 8.37 -6.02
N ALA A 41 0.65 8.18 -6.97
CA ALA A 41 1.97 8.80 -6.89
C ALA A 41 1.90 10.31 -7.22
N LEU A 42 1.04 10.72 -8.16
CA LEU A 42 0.90 12.12 -8.58
C LEU A 42 0.32 13.02 -7.49
N ILE A 43 -0.61 12.51 -6.69
CA ILE A 43 -1.26 13.29 -5.61
C ILE A 43 -0.57 13.14 -4.25
N CYS A 44 0.46 12.30 -4.15
CA CYS A 44 1.13 12.01 -2.88
C CYS A 44 2.36 12.89 -2.68
N GLY A 45 2.49 13.48 -1.48
CA GLY A 45 3.68 14.27 -1.10
C GLY A 45 4.92 13.45 -0.70
N ILE A 46 4.85 12.12 -0.74
CA ILE A 46 5.96 11.20 -0.38
C ILE A 46 6.71 10.72 -1.64
N ALA A 47 6.00 10.45 -2.74
CA ALA A 47 6.60 10.03 -4.01
C ALA A 47 7.66 10.99 -4.57
N PRO A 48 7.45 12.33 -4.63
CA PRO A 48 8.51 13.24 -5.06
C PRO A 48 9.67 13.30 -4.06
N CYS A 49 9.38 13.19 -2.76
CA CYS A 49 10.40 13.18 -1.71
C CYS A 49 11.34 11.97 -1.84
N SER A 50 10.86 10.78 -2.22
CA SER A 50 11.78 9.65 -2.44
C SER A 50 12.73 9.89 -3.61
N ILE A 51 12.27 10.54 -4.67
CA ILE A 51 13.10 10.90 -5.83
C ILE A 51 14.21 11.87 -5.41
N GLU A 52 13.88 12.88 -4.60
CA GLU A 52 14.83 13.86 -4.07
C GLU A 52 15.89 13.21 -3.17
N HIS A 53 15.51 12.17 -2.41
CA HIS A 53 16.39 11.43 -1.52
C HIS A 53 17.09 10.23 -2.18
N GLY A 54 17.30 10.28 -3.51
CA GLY A 54 18.06 9.26 -4.23
C GLY A 54 17.22 8.11 -4.81
N ASN A 55 15.92 8.31 -4.97
CA ASN A 55 14.97 7.31 -5.50
C ASN A 55 14.91 6.04 -4.63
N ILE A 56 14.89 6.23 -3.31
CA ILE A 56 14.76 5.14 -2.34
C ILE A 56 13.45 4.37 -2.55
N ASP A 57 13.50 3.07 -2.25
CA ASP A 57 12.36 2.19 -2.41
C ASP A 57 11.40 2.34 -1.23
N TYR A 58 11.92 2.45 -0.01
CA TYR A 58 11.09 2.59 1.18
C TYR A 58 11.54 3.79 1.99
N CYS A 59 10.59 4.53 2.55
CA CYS A 59 10.95 5.67 3.39
C CYS A 59 11.85 5.27 4.58
N PHE A 60 11.79 4.03 5.07
CA PHE A 60 12.66 3.57 6.16
C PHE A 60 14.15 3.48 5.81
N GLU A 61 14.49 3.59 4.52
CA GLU A 61 15.86 3.66 3.99
C GLU A 61 16.40 5.09 4.04
N CYS A 62 15.52 6.10 4.16
CA CYS A 62 15.94 7.47 4.36
C CYS A 62 16.54 7.64 5.76
N GLY A 63 17.70 8.32 5.85
CA GLY A 63 18.33 8.64 7.14
C GLY A 63 17.49 9.54 8.04
N GLU A 64 16.54 10.27 7.47
CA GLU A 64 15.62 11.15 8.20
C GLU A 64 14.34 10.42 8.67
N TYR A 65 14.16 9.14 8.33
CA TYR A 65 12.96 8.41 8.69
C TYR A 65 12.99 7.87 10.13
N PRO A 66 11.90 8.02 10.90
CA PRO A 66 10.65 8.70 10.56
C PRO A 66 10.78 10.23 10.63
N CYS A 67 10.33 10.93 9.59
CA CYS A 67 10.34 12.41 9.52
C CYS A 67 8.94 13.00 9.80
N SER A 68 8.82 14.32 9.83
CA SER A 68 7.56 15.04 10.13
C SER A 68 6.38 14.67 9.22
N LYS A 69 6.61 14.14 8.01
CA LYS A 69 5.53 13.61 7.14
C LYS A 69 4.77 12.44 7.76
N TYR A 70 5.38 11.76 8.74
CA TYR A 70 4.83 10.62 9.48
C TYR A 70 4.17 11.02 10.80
N ASP A 71 4.22 12.29 11.20
CA ASP A 71 3.57 12.76 12.42
C ASP A 71 2.05 12.55 12.34
N GLY A 72 1.52 11.69 13.21
CA GLY A 72 0.11 11.34 13.26
C GLY A 72 -0.42 10.65 12.00
N ILE A 73 0.44 10.08 11.16
CA ILE A 73 0.03 9.42 9.90
C ILE A 73 -0.94 8.26 10.11
N ASP A 74 -0.77 7.55 11.21
CA ASP A 74 -1.61 6.44 11.68
C ASP A 74 -2.98 6.87 12.21
N LYS A 75 -3.16 8.17 12.45
CA LYS A 75 -4.42 8.78 12.95
C LYS A 75 -5.29 9.38 11.85
N ARG A 76 -4.75 9.53 10.64
CA ARG A 76 -5.44 10.23 9.53
C ARG A 76 -6.60 9.45 8.92
N ASP A 77 -6.60 8.13 9.05
CA ASP A 77 -7.59 7.28 8.39
C ASP A 77 -8.02 6.11 9.29
N SER A 78 -9.29 5.74 9.16
CA SER A 78 -9.90 4.56 9.77
C SER A 78 -9.35 3.24 9.21
N LEU A 79 -8.79 3.24 8.00
CA LEU A 79 -8.27 2.05 7.35
C LEU A 79 -7.12 1.40 8.14
N ILE A 80 -7.21 0.08 8.32
CA ILE A 80 -6.23 -0.74 9.06
C ILE A 80 -4.81 -0.58 8.49
N SER A 81 -4.69 -0.42 7.16
CA SER A 81 -3.39 -0.21 6.51
C SER A 81 -2.72 1.11 6.90
N HIS A 82 -3.48 2.17 7.18
CA HIS A 82 -2.92 3.43 7.71
C HIS A 82 -2.60 3.29 9.19
N LYS A 83 -3.50 2.70 10.00
CA LYS A 83 -3.29 2.51 11.45
C LYS A 83 -2.04 1.71 11.78
N ASN A 84 -1.70 0.72 10.96
CA ASN A 84 -0.52 -0.12 11.17
C ASN A 84 0.70 0.32 10.37
N GLN A 85 0.62 1.40 9.58
CA GLN A 85 1.66 1.81 8.63
C GLN A 85 3.06 1.91 9.26
N LEU A 86 3.19 2.55 10.42
CA LEU A 86 4.47 2.67 11.14
C LEU A 86 4.98 1.31 11.64
N LYS A 87 4.09 0.47 12.16
CA LYS A 87 4.43 -0.88 12.65
C LYS A 87 4.86 -1.79 11.51
N ASP A 88 4.18 -1.69 10.38
CA ASP A 88 4.45 -2.47 9.18
C ASP A 88 5.79 -2.07 8.55
N MET A 89 6.09 -0.77 8.49
CA MET A 89 7.42 -0.28 8.06
C MET A 89 8.54 -0.77 8.97
N GLN A 90 8.35 -0.68 10.29
CA GLN A 90 9.35 -1.18 11.25
C GLN A 90 9.55 -2.69 11.11
N LYS A 91 8.46 -3.43 10.88
CA LYS A 91 8.52 -4.87 10.66
C LYS A 91 9.25 -5.22 9.37
N ALA A 92 8.92 -4.57 8.26
CA ALA A 92 9.59 -4.74 6.97
C ALA A 92 11.09 -4.44 7.08
N LYS A 93 11.46 -3.35 7.76
CA LYS A 93 12.86 -3.00 8.05
C LYS A 93 13.57 -4.08 8.88
N THR A 94 12.91 -4.61 9.90
CA THR A 94 13.53 -5.54 10.86
C THR A 94 13.71 -6.94 10.29
N ILE A 95 12.72 -7.45 9.54
CA ILE A 95 12.75 -8.84 9.04
C ILE A 95 13.27 -8.94 7.59
N GLY A 96 13.46 -7.79 6.93
CA GLY A 96 13.78 -7.71 5.50
C GLY A 96 12.53 -7.76 4.63
N ILE A 97 12.59 -7.07 3.49
CA ILE A 97 11.44 -6.88 2.60
C ILE A 97 10.92 -8.20 2.02
N GLU A 98 11.79 -9.13 1.64
CA GLU A 98 11.39 -10.42 1.07
C GLU A 98 10.55 -11.26 2.04
N LYS A 99 10.99 -11.39 3.30
CA LYS A 99 10.23 -12.08 4.35
C LYS A 99 8.93 -11.34 4.69
N TYR A 100 8.90 -10.03 4.49
CA TYR A 100 7.69 -9.25 4.66
C TYR A 100 6.70 -9.51 3.52
N HIS A 101 7.18 -9.62 2.28
CA HIS A 101 6.37 -10.00 1.12
C HIS A 101 5.75 -11.39 1.27
N GLU A 102 6.50 -12.38 1.77
CA GLU A 102 5.95 -13.72 2.07
C GLU A 102 4.70 -13.61 2.97
N LYS A 103 4.82 -12.85 4.08
CA LYS A 103 3.70 -12.60 5.01
C LYS A 103 2.54 -11.84 4.37
N GLN A 104 2.83 -10.88 3.49
CA GLN A 104 1.79 -10.16 2.75
C GLN A 104 1.05 -11.08 1.78
N LEU A 105 1.76 -11.96 1.06
CA LEU A 105 1.18 -12.91 0.12
C LEU A 105 0.32 -13.96 0.83
N GLU A 106 0.73 -14.45 1.99
CA GLU A 106 -0.09 -15.32 2.84
C GLU A 106 -1.41 -14.64 3.23
N LYS A 107 -1.33 -13.40 3.75
CA LYS A 107 -2.51 -12.61 4.09
C LYS A 107 -3.40 -12.34 2.88
N LYS A 108 -2.80 -12.04 1.73
CA LYS A 108 -3.52 -11.81 0.46
C LYS A 108 -4.27 -13.06 0.01
N LYS A 109 -3.69 -14.26 0.14
CA LYS A 109 -4.38 -15.53 -0.16
C LYS A 109 -5.62 -15.72 0.70
N ILE A 110 -5.49 -15.49 2.01
CA ILE A 110 -6.61 -15.58 2.96
C ILE A 110 -7.69 -14.55 2.61
N LEU A 111 -7.30 -13.30 2.37
CA LEU A 111 -8.22 -12.23 1.99
C LEU A 111 -8.97 -12.56 0.69
N ASN A 112 -8.26 -13.04 -0.34
CA ASN A 112 -8.89 -13.41 -1.61
C ASN A 112 -9.91 -14.54 -1.45
N LYS A 113 -9.65 -15.50 -0.56
CA LYS A 113 -10.63 -16.55 -0.22
C LYS A 113 -11.89 -15.95 0.40
N PHE A 114 -11.74 -15.05 1.38
CA PHE A 114 -12.90 -14.38 1.97
C PHE A 114 -13.67 -13.53 0.96
N LEU A 115 -12.97 -12.83 0.06
CA LEU A 115 -13.60 -12.03 -0.98
C LEU A 115 -14.35 -12.91 -2.01
N SER A 116 -13.79 -14.04 -2.43
CA SER A 116 -14.48 -14.94 -3.36
C SER A 116 -15.77 -15.51 -2.76
N ASP A 117 -15.73 -15.87 -1.48
CA ASP A 117 -16.87 -16.45 -0.77
C ASP A 117 -17.95 -15.38 -0.54
N TYR A 118 -17.56 -14.15 -0.19
CA TYR A 118 -18.47 -13.03 0.04
C TYR A 118 -19.11 -12.50 -1.26
N ASP A 119 -18.30 -12.29 -2.31
CA ASP A 119 -18.78 -11.79 -3.60
C ASP A 119 -19.68 -12.83 -4.30
N ALA A 120 -19.50 -14.12 -4.03
CA ALA A 120 -20.45 -15.16 -4.45
C ALA A 120 -21.81 -15.01 -3.75
N GLY A 121 -21.82 -14.75 -2.44
CA GLY A 121 -23.05 -14.53 -1.67
C GLY A 121 -23.77 -13.22 -1.99
N HIS A 122 -23.06 -12.19 -2.47
CA HIS A 122 -23.66 -10.90 -2.89
C HIS A 122 -24.27 -10.91 -4.29
N ARG A 123 -23.99 -11.91 -5.14
CA ARG A 123 -24.72 -12.09 -6.40
C ARG A 123 -26.18 -12.51 -6.18
N ASP A 124 -26.50 -13.13 -5.05
CA ASP A 124 -27.85 -13.63 -4.75
C ASP A 124 -28.75 -12.63 -3.98
N VAL A 125 -28.23 -11.46 -3.59
CA VAL A 125 -29.00 -10.48 -2.79
C VAL A 125 -29.57 -9.32 -3.62
N PHE A 126 -29.33 -9.29 -4.94
CA PHE A 126 -29.82 -8.22 -5.81
C PHE A 126 -31.01 -8.69 -6.65
N PHE A 127 -32.18 -8.89 -6.00
CA PHE A 127 -33.55 -8.67 -6.52
C PHE A 127 -34.56 -9.35 -5.57
N ARG A 128 -34.71 -8.84 -4.34
CA ARG A 128 -36.02 -8.87 -3.68
C ARG A 128 -36.51 -7.44 -3.63
N SER A 129 -37.15 -7.04 -4.73
CA SER A 129 -37.95 -5.83 -4.77
C SER A 129 -38.95 -5.89 -3.63
N CYS A 130 -38.88 -4.92 -2.72
CA CYS A 130 -39.99 -4.63 -1.84
C CYS A 130 -41.12 -4.07 -2.72
N ARG A 131 -42.09 -4.91 -3.05
CA ARG A 131 -43.47 -4.56 -3.43
C ARG A 131 -44.38 -5.69 -3.01
#